data_AF-A0A6L8HMY5-F1
#
_entry.id   AF-A0A6L8HMY5-F1
#
_cell.length_a   1.000
_cell.length_b   1.000
_cell.length_c   1.000
_cell.angle_alpha   90.00
_cell.angle_beta   90.00
_cell.angle_gamma   90.00
#
_symmetry.space_group_name_H-M   'P 1'
#
loop_
_entity.id
_entity.type
_entity.pdbx_description
1 polymer ?
#
loop_
_entity_poly.entity_id
_entity_poly.type
_entity_poly.pdbx_seq_one_letter_code
_entity_poly.pdbx_strand_id
1 'polypeptide(L)'
;DIRSRPATEAHVRAALEGAASGPGGEGSVGAGTGTSAFGWKGGIGTSSRVLPEPLGGYAVGVLVQSNFGGILQIAGAPVGRELGRYSFRNQVGSRGAPEPEERRGDPRRGGGASDPGRGGGASGRDPRGSAGGPQVEERQGESQGSIMIVVATDAPLSERNLERVARRAIMGLSRTGSFASNGSGDYVIAFSTAEGVRRRPGEDVRSVSDLSNERMSAIFQATLEATEEAVYNSMFKAVAVSSRWGTREALPIEATVDVLRRYGVIR
;
A
#
# COMPACT_ATOMS: atom_id res chain seq x y z
N ASP A 1 -6.01 -20.65 5.21
CA ASP A 1 -5.04 -21.27 4.29
C ASP A 1 -5.49 -20.93 2.88
N ILE A 2 -4.70 -20.21 2.09
CA ILE A 2 -5.13 -19.87 0.72
C ILE A 2 -5.15 -21.11 -0.19
N ARG A 3 -4.24 -22.07 0.04
CA ARG A 3 -4.10 -23.28 -0.79
C ARG A 3 -5.22 -24.28 -0.59
N SER A 4 -5.89 -24.23 0.56
CA SER A 4 -7.06 -25.09 0.82
C SER A 4 -8.33 -24.60 0.11
N ARG A 5 -8.30 -23.42 -0.52
CA ARG A 5 -9.42 -22.80 -1.26
C ARG A 5 -10.75 -22.88 -0.50
N PRO A 6 -10.83 -22.33 0.73
CA PRO A 6 -11.98 -22.52 1.62
C PRO A 6 -13.23 -21.71 1.21
N ALA A 7 -13.10 -20.77 0.26
CA ALA A 7 -14.23 -20.03 -0.27
C ALA A 7 -15.10 -20.95 -1.14
N THR A 8 -16.41 -20.93 -0.92
CA THR A 8 -17.40 -21.77 -1.61
C THR A 8 -18.36 -20.89 -2.40
N GLU A 9 -19.11 -21.50 -3.33
CA GLU A 9 -20.20 -20.80 -4.04
C GLU A 9 -21.22 -20.23 -3.05
N ALA A 10 -21.56 -20.97 -1.99
CA ALA A 10 -22.50 -20.52 -0.97
C ALA A 10 -22.06 -19.21 -0.30
N HIS A 11 -20.75 -19.03 -0.04
CA HIS A 11 -20.22 -17.78 0.49
C HIS A 11 -20.41 -16.62 -0.51
N VAL A 12 -20.17 -16.87 -1.80
CA VAL A 12 -20.34 -15.85 -2.86
C VAL A 12 -21.81 -15.46 -2.99
N ARG A 13 -22.71 -16.44 -3.02
CA ARG A 13 -24.16 -16.23 -3.10
C ARG A 13 -24.66 -15.41 -1.91
N ALA A 14 -24.28 -15.78 -0.69
CA ALA A 14 -24.66 -15.04 0.50
C ALA A 14 -24.17 -13.57 0.46
N ALA A 15 -22.97 -13.32 -0.06
CA ALA A 15 -22.46 -11.97 -0.22
C ALA A 15 -23.25 -11.15 -1.26
N LEU A 16 -23.68 -11.78 -2.36
CA LEU A 16 -24.51 -11.14 -3.39
C LEU A 16 -25.92 -10.84 -2.87
N GLU A 17 -26.56 -11.81 -2.21
CA GLU A 17 -27.93 -11.69 -1.70
C GLU A 17 -28.01 -10.74 -0.49
N GLY A 18 -26.94 -10.66 0.31
CA GLY A 18 -26.85 -9.75 1.45
C GLY A 18 -26.38 -8.33 1.10
N ALA A 19 -26.08 -8.02 -0.17
CA ALA A 19 -25.62 -6.70 -0.57
C ALA A 19 -26.75 -5.67 -0.44
N ALA A 20 -26.50 -4.60 0.30
CA ALA A 20 -27.45 -3.53 0.56
C ALA A 20 -26.78 -2.16 0.51
N SER A 21 -27.58 -1.11 0.34
CA SER A 21 -27.13 0.27 0.53
C SER A 21 -26.94 0.59 2.02
N GLY A 22 -26.21 1.67 2.30
CA GLY A 22 -25.90 2.12 3.66
C GLY A 22 -24.51 1.73 4.14
N PRO A 23 -24.19 1.97 5.43
CA PRO A 23 -22.88 1.69 5.98
C PRO A 23 -22.60 0.19 5.96
N GLY A 24 -21.62 -0.23 5.16
CA GLY A 24 -21.11 -1.60 5.14
C GLY A 24 -20.14 -1.86 6.30
N GLY A 25 -19.79 -3.12 6.51
CA GLY A 25 -18.72 -3.49 7.44
C GLY A 25 -17.34 -3.05 6.91
N GLU A 26 -16.49 -2.56 7.81
CA GLU A 26 -15.09 -2.21 7.55
C GLU A 26 -14.15 -3.03 8.45
N GLY A 27 -12.85 -2.97 8.16
CA GLY A 27 -11.82 -3.70 8.88
C GLY A 27 -11.77 -5.17 8.48
N SER A 28 -11.82 -6.05 9.47
CA SER A 28 -11.54 -7.49 9.30
C SER A 28 -12.76 -8.30 8.85
N VAL A 29 -13.43 -7.84 7.80
CA VAL A 29 -14.65 -8.46 7.24
C VAL A 29 -14.46 -8.88 5.79
N GLY A 30 -15.26 -9.83 5.31
CA GLY A 30 -15.25 -10.28 3.91
C GLY A 30 -13.85 -10.64 3.42
N ALA A 31 -13.45 -10.12 2.25
CA ALA A 31 -12.11 -10.30 1.71
C ALA A 31 -10.99 -9.68 2.58
N GLY A 32 -11.32 -8.71 3.44
CA GLY A 32 -10.38 -8.07 4.38
C GLY A 32 -9.99 -8.96 5.57
N THR A 33 -10.72 -10.05 5.85
CA THR A 33 -10.53 -10.91 7.03
C THR A 33 -9.08 -11.35 7.22
N GLY A 34 -8.44 -11.86 6.17
CA GLY A 34 -7.08 -12.42 6.23
C GLY A 34 -5.95 -11.45 5.85
N THR A 35 -6.24 -10.16 5.65
CA THR A 35 -5.30 -9.20 5.06
C THR A 35 -4.42 -8.46 6.08
N SER A 36 -3.30 -7.90 5.62
CA SER A 36 -2.37 -7.09 6.41
C SER A 36 -1.93 -5.83 5.65
N ALA A 37 -1.83 -4.68 6.33
CA ALA A 37 -1.36 -3.42 5.76
C ALA A 37 -0.27 -2.80 6.65
N PHE A 38 0.85 -2.37 6.05
CA PHE A 38 1.98 -1.73 6.74
C PHE A 38 2.55 -2.53 7.94
N GLY A 39 2.41 -3.86 7.91
CA GLY A 39 2.82 -4.74 8.99
C GLY A 39 1.81 -4.89 10.13
N TRP A 40 0.70 -4.16 10.11
CA TRP A 40 -0.47 -4.38 10.98
C TRP A 40 -1.59 -5.10 10.23
N LYS A 41 -2.69 -5.34 10.93
CA LYS A 41 -3.92 -5.82 10.32
C LYS A 41 -4.45 -4.77 9.32
N GLY A 42 -4.74 -5.25 8.10
CA GLY A 42 -5.47 -4.49 7.08
C GLY A 42 -6.94 -4.88 7.04
N GLY A 43 -7.66 -4.46 6.01
CA GLY A 43 -9.07 -4.83 5.89
C GLY A 43 -9.77 -4.27 4.68
N ILE A 44 -11.09 -4.24 4.78
CA ILE A 44 -11.97 -3.44 3.94
C ILE A 44 -12.06 -2.03 4.53
N GLY A 45 -11.95 -1.00 3.69
CA GLY A 45 -12.22 0.36 4.12
C GLY A 45 -12.93 1.15 3.04
N THR A 46 -13.71 2.15 3.43
CA THR A 46 -14.45 2.99 2.51
C THR A 46 -14.39 4.45 2.92
N SER A 47 -14.52 5.35 1.96
CA SER A 47 -14.72 6.78 2.20
C SER A 47 -15.37 7.40 0.96
N SER A 48 -15.89 8.62 1.10
CA SER A 48 -16.47 9.36 -0.01
C SER A 48 -16.26 10.87 0.12
N ARG A 49 -16.43 11.58 -0.98
CA ARG A 49 -16.46 13.04 -1.06
C ARG A 49 -17.66 13.46 -1.90
N VAL A 50 -18.32 14.53 -1.48
CA VAL A 50 -19.35 15.19 -2.28
C VAL A 50 -18.80 16.53 -2.71
N LEU A 51 -18.81 16.79 -4.01
CA LEU A 51 -18.38 18.08 -4.53
C LEU A 51 -19.42 19.16 -4.22
N PRO A 52 -19.00 20.39 -3.91
CA PRO A 52 -19.91 21.53 -3.82
C PRO A 52 -20.70 21.74 -5.12
N GLU A 53 -21.91 22.31 -5.03
CA GLU A 53 -22.77 22.64 -6.18
C GLU A 53 -22.04 23.41 -7.31
N PRO A 54 -21.21 24.43 -7.04
CA PRO A 54 -20.45 25.11 -8.10
C PRO A 54 -19.51 24.20 -8.91
N LEU A 55 -19.10 23.07 -8.34
CA LEU A 55 -18.24 22.07 -8.96
C LEU A 55 -19.03 20.88 -9.54
N GLY A 56 -20.37 20.91 -9.44
CA GLY A 56 -21.28 19.96 -10.07
C GLY A 56 -22.04 19.03 -9.10
N GLY A 57 -21.85 19.15 -7.79
CA GLY A 57 -22.64 18.37 -6.81
C GLY A 57 -22.36 16.87 -6.75
N TYR A 58 -21.45 16.37 -7.59
CA TYR A 58 -21.20 14.93 -7.75
C TYR A 58 -20.58 14.28 -6.51
N ALA A 59 -20.96 13.03 -6.29
CA ALA A 59 -20.33 12.16 -5.29
C ALA A 59 -19.21 11.32 -5.92
N VAL A 60 -18.14 11.11 -5.16
CA VAL A 60 -17.09 10.12 -5.42
C VAL A 60 -16.97 9.23 -4.19
N GLY A 61 -17.23 7.93 -4.36
CA GLY A 61 -17.04 6.91 -3.33
C GLY A 61 -15.87 6.00 -3.65
N VAL A 62 -15.13 5.57 -2.64
CA VAL A 62 -14.00 4.66 -2.77
C VAL A 62 -14.11 3.52 -1.77
N LEU A 63 -13.97 2.29 -2.25
CA LEU A 63 -13.86 1.07 -1.44
C LEU A 63 -12.49 0.44 -1.68
N VAL A 64 -11.79 0.06 -0.62
CA VAL A 64 -10.48 -0.60 -0.69
C VAL A 64 -10.47 -1.94 0.03
N GLN A 65 -9.66 -2.88 -0.47
CA GLN A 65 -9.19 -4.03 0.28
C GLN A 65 -7.67 -3.91 0.44
N SER A 66 -7.19 -3.51 1.62
CA SER A 66 -5.77 -3.22 1.85
C SER A 66 -4.98 -4.47 2.23
N ASN A 67 -4.01 -4.88 1.41
CA ASN A 67 -3.10 -5.98 1.74
C ASN A 67 -1.64 -5.68 1.31
N PHE A 68 -1.05 -4.54 1.68
CA PHE A 68 0.21 -4.07 1.11
C PHE A 68 1.20 -3.53 2.17
N GLY A 69 2.47 -3.32 1.78
CA GLY A 69 3.53 -2.83 2.66
C GLY A 69 3.79 -1.33 2.55
N GLY A 70 4.89 -0.87 3.16
CA GLY A 70 5.29 0.54 3.12
C GLY A 70 5.64 1.09 4.48
N ILE A 71 5.57 2.42 4.59
CA ILE A 71 5.79 3.14 5.85
C ILE A 71 4.57 4.00 6.08
N LEU A 72 3.67 3.58 6.98
CA LEU A 72 2.40 4.26 7.19
C LEU A 72 2.60 5.77 7.44
N GLN A 73 1.97 6.58 6.62
CA GLN A 73 1.82 8.02 6.81
C GLN A 73 0.34 8.33 7.00
N ILE A 74 0.02 9.17 7.97
CA ILE A 74 -1.35 9.66 8.21
C ILE A 74 -1.33 11.18 8.16
N ALA A 75 -1.94 11.75 7.13
CA ALA A 75 -1.96 13.20 6.90
C ALA A 75 -0.56 13.85 7.01
N GLY A 76 0.46 13.16 6.48
CA GLY A 76 1.86 13.60 6.52
C GLY A 76 2.63 13.24 7.80
N ALA A 77 1.98 12.82 8.89
CA ALA A 77 2.68 12.35 10.08
C ALA A 77 3.33 10.97 9.84
N PRO A 78 4.60 10.76 10.26
CA PRO A 78 5.36 9.55 9.96
C PRO A 78 5.04 8.39 10.93
N VAL A 79 3.76 8.03 11.06
CA VAL A 79 3.24 7.05 12.04
C VAL A 79 3.99 5.72 12.01
N GLY A 80 4.28 5.17 10.83
CA GLY A 80 5.04 3.94 10.67
C GLY A 80 6.43 4.00 11.31
N ARG A 81 7.12 5.13 11.16
CA ARG A 81 8.47 5.33 11.75
C ARG A 81 8.40 5.46 13.25
N GLU A 82 7.48 6.28 13.75
CA GLU A 82 7.31 6.55 15.17
C GLU A 82 6.89 5.29 15.96
N LEU A 83 6.10 4.41 15.34
CA LEU A 83 5.72 3.12 15.92
C LEU A 83 6.72 1.99 15.61
N GLY A 84 7.87 2.30 15.02
CA GLY A 84 8.93 1.33 14.72
C GLY A 84 8.56 0.26 13.69
N ARG A 85 7.54 0.50 12.85
CA ARG A 85 7.06 -0.44 11.83
C ARG A 85 7.20 0.14 10.42
N TYR A 86 8.29 -0.22 9.76
CA TYR A 86 8.61 0.25 8.42
C TYR A 86 9.44 -0.78 7.65
N SER A 87 9.26 -0.82 6.33
CA SER A 87 10.03 -1.69 5.43
C SER A 87 11.54 -1.44 5.55
N PHE A 88 12.33 -2.50 5.38
CA PHE A 88 13.80 -2.48 5.41
C PHE A 88 14.45 -2.03 6.72
N ARG A 89 13.70 -1.92 7.83
CA ARG A 89 14.21 -1.51 9.16
C ARG A 89 15.50 -2.25 9.56
N ASN A 90 15.54 -3.56 9.37
CA ASN A 90 16.67 -4.41 9.76
C ASN A 90 17.91 -4.23 8.88
N GLN A 91 17.77 -3.65 7.68
CA GLN A 91 18.88 -3.40 6.74
C GLN A 91 19.45 -2.00 6.91
N VAL A 92 18.65 -1.04 7.38
CA VAL A 92 19.07 0.35 7.60
C VAL A 92 19.67 0.55 8.99
N GLY A 93 19.17 -0.15 10.01
CA GLY A 93 19.66 -0.03 11.39
C GLY A 93 21.04 -0.64 11.68
N SER A 94 21.68 -1.28 10.70
CA SER A 94 22.97 -1.98 10.84
C SER A 94 24.18 -1.16 10.34
N ARG A 95 24.01 0.08 9.87
CA ARG A 95 25.12 1.02 9.67
C ARG A 95 25.30 1.85 10.95
N GLY A 96 26.38 1.53 11.68
CA GLY A 96 26.78 2.22 12.91
C GLY A 96 26.85 3.73 12.72
N ALA A 97 26.50 4.47 13.78
CA ALA A 97 26.83 5.87 13.89
C ALA A 97 28.34 6.05 13.60
N PRO A 98 28.75 7.09 12.85
CA PRO A 98 30.16 7.34 12.66
C PRO A 98 30.80 7.62 14.02
N GLU A 99 31.81 6.84 14.38
CA GLU A 99 32.62 7.14 15.56
C GLU A 99 33.31 8.50 15.38
N PRO A 100 33.49 9.30 16.45
CA PRO A 100 34.12 10.60 16.34
C PRO A 100 35.57 10.43 15.85
N GLU A 101 35.92 11.10 14.76
CA GLU A 101 37.29 11.11 14.23
C GLU A 101 38.29 11.57 15.31
N GLU A 102 39.09 10.63 15.81
CA GLU A 102 40.33 10.96 16.50
C GLU A 102 41.24 11.70 15.53
N ARG A 103 41.62 12.94 15.90
CA ARG A 103 42.61 13.78 15.22
C ARG A 103 43.89 12.97 14.96
N ARG A 104 44.06 12.45 13.75
CA ARG A 104 45.32 11.86 13.31
C ARG A 104 46.33 12.97 13.06
N GLY A 105 47.42 12.92 13.84
CA GLY A 105 48.57 13.81 13.73
C GLY A 105 49.34 13.64 12.41
N ASP A 106 49.99 14.74 12.06
CA ASP A 106 50.88 15.03 10.93
C ASP A 106 51.89 13.90 10.59
N PRO A 107 51.92 13.39 9.34
CA PRO A 107 52.88 12.37 8.93
C PRO A 107 54.15 13.00 8.33
N ARG A 108 55.13 13.29 9.19
CA ARG A 108 56.53 13.51 8.75
C ARG A 108 57.49 12.61 9.54
N ARG A 109 57.86 11.48 8.93
CA ARG A 109 59.02 10.57 9.14
C ARG A 109 58.55 9.18 8.67
N GLY A 110 59.16 8.44 7.75
CA GLY A 110 60.45 8.51 7.07
C GLY A 110 60.99 7.08 6.93
N GLY A 111 61.32 6.65 5.70
CA GLY A 111 62.42 5.72 5.41
C GLY A 111 62.14 4.22 5.16
N GLY A 112 62.68 3.72 4.03
CA GLY A 112 63.24 2.36 3.83
C GLY A 112 62.29 1.28 3.28
N ALA A 113 62.24 0.99 1.96
CA ALA A 113 63.16 0.19 1.12
C ALA A 113 63.07 -1.35 1.30
N SER A 114 62.55 -2.05 0.27
CA SER A 114 63.20 -3.12 -0.54
C SER A 114 62.23 -4.23 -1.01
N ASP A 115 62.28 -4.50 -2.32
CA ASP A 115 61.68 -5.60 -3.12
C ASP A 115 62.77 -6.69 -3.39
N PRO A 116 62.61 -7.80 -4.15
CA PRO A 116 61.53 -8.79 -4.42
C PRO A 116 61.97 -10.25 -4.11
N GLY A 117 61.05 -11.23 -4.23
CA GLY A 117 61.42 -12.66 -4.18
C GLY A 117 60.40 -13.69 -4.71
N ARG A 118 60.48 -13.96 -6.02
CA ARG A 118 60.21 -15.19 -6.80
C ARG A 118 59.32 -16.34 -6.24
N GLY A 119 58.31 -16.72 -7.05
CA GLY A 119 58.38 -17.94 -7.89
C GLY A 119 57.56 -19.19 -7.49
N GLY A 120 56.73 -19.67 -8.42
CA GLY A 120 56.63 -21.12 -8.74
C GLY A 120 55.35 -21.88 -8.31
N GLY A 121 54.45 -22.09 -9.29
CA GLY A 121 54.11 -23.44 -9.77
C GLY A 121 53.13 -24.36 -9.02
N ALA A 122 52.14 -24.82 -9.79
CA ALA A 122 51.52 -26.16 -9.81
C ALA A 122 50.26 -26.46 -8.95
N SER A 123 49.14 -26.50 -9.69
CA SER A 123 48.15 -27.58 -9.76
C SER A 123 47.85 -28.40 -8.48
N GLY A 124 46.69 -28.13 -7.89
CA GLY A 124 45.96 -29.07 -7.04
C GLY A 124 44.48 -29.06 -7.43
N ARG A 125 43.97 -30.19 -7.95
CA ARG A 125 42.54 -30.46 -8.05
C ARG A 125 42.04 -30.77 -6.63
N ASP A 126 41.11 -29.99 -6.11
CA ASP A 126 40.35 -30.31 -4.89
C ASP A 126 38.91 -30.72 -5.29
N PRO A 127 38.50 -31.98 -5.07
CA PRO A 127 37.15 -32.45 -5.35
C PRO A 127 36.31 -32.31 -4.07
N ARG A 128 35.69 -31.16 -3.82
CA ARG A 128 34.76 -31.00 -2.70
C ARG A 128 33.55 -30.15 -3.05
N GLY A 129 32.40 -30.80 -3.03
CA GLY A 129 31.15 -30.28 -2.49
C GLY A 129 30.54 -29.11 -3.24
N SER A 130 29.46 -29.39 -3.98
CA SER A 130 28.39 -28.44 -4.25
C SER A 130 27.91 -27.82 -2.92
N ALA A 131 28.58 -26.77 -2.48
CA ALA A 131 28.08 -25.88 -1.44
C ALA A 131 26.83 -25.23 -2.04
N GLY A 132 25.67 -25.65 -1.55
CA GLY A 132 24.41 -25.00 -1.86
C GLY A 132 24.58 -23.51 -1.69
N GLY A 133 24.25 -22.76 -2.73
CA GLY A 133 24.17 -21.30 -2.65
C GLY A 133 23.32 -20.91 -1.44
N PRO A 134 23.57 -19.74 -0.84
CA PRO A 134 22.85 -19.32 0.35
C PRO A 134 21.35 -19.47 0.10
N GLN A 135 20.72 -20.40 0.83
CA GLN A 135 19.27 -20.49 0.89
C GLN A 135 18.82 -19.16 1.47
N VAL A 136 18.24 -18.32 0.63
CA VAL A 136 17.61 -17.09 1.06
C VAL A 136 16.38 -17.52 1.85
N GLU A 137 16.55 -17.70 3.16
CA GLU A 137 15.42 -17.70 4.07
C GLU A 137 14.66 -16.40 3.83
N GLU A 138 13.41 -16.49 3.36
CA GLU A 138 12.51 -15.35 3.22
C GLU A 138 12.38 -14.67 4.59
N ARG A 139 13.17 -13.63 4.81
CA ARG A 139 13.20 -12.89 6.07
C ARG A 139 11.87 -12.16 6.21
N GLN A 140 11.26 -12.27 7.39
CA GLN A 140 10.10 -11.47 7.79
C GLN A 140 10.37 -9.99 7.49
N GLY A 141 9.76 -9.45 6.43
CA GLY A 141 10.02 -8.07 6.01
C GLY A 141 9.80 -7.78 4.52
N GLU A 142 9.73 -8.78 3.65
CA GLU A 142 9.40 -8.56 2.24
C GLU A 142 7.88 -8.54 2.04
N SER A 143 7.33 -7.34 1.83
CA SER A 143 5.91 -7.12 1.62
C SER A 143 5.50 -7.58 0.21
N GLN A 144 5.28 -8.88 0.03
CA GLN A 144 4.37 -9.32 -1.00
C GLN A 144 2.95 -8.92 -0.57
N GLY A 145 2.23 -8.25 -1.46
CA GLY A 145 0.98 -7.61 -1.11
C GLY A 145 0.12 -7.35 -2.34
N SER A 146 -1.02 -6.72 -2.14
CA SER A 146 -1.90 -6.21 -3.18
C SER A 146 -2.87 -5.23 -2.55
N ILE A 147 -3.42 -4.33 -3.34
CA ILE A 147 -4.61 -3.59 -2.95
C ILE A 147 -5.58 -3.60 -4.12
N MET A 148 -6.86 -3.83 -3.79
CA MET A 148 -7.95 -3.59 -4.72
C MET A 148 -8.61 -2.28 -4.34
N ILE A 149 -8.76 -1.36 -5.29
CA ILE A 149 -9.44 -0.10 -5.11
C ILE A 149 -10.60 -0.02 -6.10
N VAL A 150 -11.80 0.27 -5.62
CA VAL A 150 -12.98 0.50 -6.44
C VAL A 150 -13.44 1.94 -6.23
N VAL A 151 -13.52 2.70 -7.32
CA VAL A 151 -13.99 4.08 -7.35
C VAL A 151 -15.35 4.14 -8.05
N ALA A 152 -16.34 4.71 -7.39
CA ALA A 152 -17.67 4.95 -7.92
C ALA A 152 -17.96 6.45 -7.95
N THR A 153 -18.63 6.93 -8.99
CA THR A 153 -19.12 8.33 -9.05
C THR A 153 -20.42 8.44 -9.81
N ASP A 154 -21.24 9.42 -9.48
CA ASP A 154 -22.44 9.79 -10.24
C ASP A 154 -22.16 10.86 -11.31
N ALA A 155 -20.91 11.32 -11.45
CA ALA A 155 -20.49 12.20 -12.54
C ALA A 155 -20.57 11.48 -13.90
N PRO A 156 -21.09 12.11 -14.97
CA PRO A 156 -21.11 11.53 -16.31
C PRO A 156 -19.69 11.54 -16.88
N LEU A 157 -19.03 10.38 -16.86
CA LEU A 157 -17.65 10.23 -17.28
C LEU A 157 -17.51 9.15 -18.36
N SER A 158 -16.78 9.49 -19.43
CA SER A 158 -16.33 8.53 -20.44
C SER A 158 -15.28 7.56 -19.87
N GLU A 159 -15.03 6.47 -20.59
CA GLU A 159 -13.97 5.50 -20.28
C GLU A 159 -12.60 6.16 -20.08
N ARG A 160 -12.26 7.12 -20.93
CA ARG A 160 -11.00 7.89 -20.84
C ARG A 160 -10.93 8.67 -19.53
N ASN A 161 -12.00 9.32 -19.13
CA ASN A 161 -12.02 10.09 -17.87
C ASN A 161 -12.05 9.18 -16.65
N LEU A 162 -12.71 8.01 -16.72
CA LEU A 162 -12.65 6.99 -15.67
C LEU A 162 -11.24 6.43 -15.49
N GLU A 163 -10.49 6.21 -16.57
CA GLU A 163 -9.07 5.82 -16.46
C GLU A 163 -8.23 6.90 -15.76
N ARG A 164 -8.47 8.17 -16.10
CA ARG A 164 -7.82 9.31 -15.44
C ARG A 164 -8.19 9.40 -13.96
N VAL A 165 -9.42 9.08 -13.58
CA VAL A 165 -9.87 8.99 -12.19
C VAL A 165 -9.16 7.85 -11.47
N ALA A 166 -9.12 6.65 -12.07
CA ALA A 166 -8.47 5.48 -11.49
C ALA A 166 -7.00 5.76 -11.13
N ARG A 167 -6.27 6.48 -11.98
CA ARG A 167 -4.87 6.89 -11.71
C ARG A 167 -4.71 7.77 -10.46
N ARG A 168 -5.75 8.52 -10.04
CA ARG A 168 -5.70 9.36 -8.83
C ARG A 168 -5.91 8.56 -7.56
N ALA A 169 -6.59 7.42 -7.65
CA ALA A 169 -6.65 6.50 -6.51
C ALA A 169 -5.24 5.99 -6.16
N ILE A 170 -4.39 5.68 -7.15
CA ILE A 170 -2.99 5.31 -6.90
C ILE A 170 -2.21 6.46 -6.23
N MET A 171 -2.44 7.71 -6.64
CA MET A 171 -1.81 8.86 -5.97
C MET A 171 -2.27 9.00 -4.50
N GLY A 172 -3.54 8.73 -4.20
CA GLY A 172 -4.06 8.68 -2.83
C GLY A 172 -3.42 7.56 -2.02
N LEU A 173 -3.28 6.37 -2.60
CA LEU A 173 -2.55 5.26 -2.01
C LEU A 173 -1.10 5.65 -1.67
N SER A 174 -0.39 6.35 -2.54
CA SER A 174 0.99 6.79 -2.27
C SER A 174 1.09 7.72 -1.05
N ARG A 175 0.07 8.58 -0.80
CA ARG A 175 0.06 9.47 0.38
C ARG A 175 -0.03 8.72 1.71
N THR A 176 -0.47 7.47 1.70
CA THR A 176 -0.49 6.59 2.88
C THR A 176 0.88 5.99 3.18
N GLY A 177 1.85 6.16 2.29
CA GLY A 177 3.22 5.63 2.41
C GLY A 177 3.44 4.29 1.71
N SER A 178 2.51 3.87 0.84
CA SER A 178 2.76 2.79 -0.13
C SER A 178 3.78 3.24 -1.16
N PHE A 179 4.63 2.30 -1.58
CA PHE A 179 5.59 2.51 -2.68
C PHE A 179 5.38 1.51 -3.83
N ALA A 180 4.25 0.79 -3.85
CA ALA A 180 3.93 -0.21 -4.87
C ALA A 180 5.10 -1.20 -5.09
N SER A 181 5.45 -1.95 -4.03
CA SER A 181 6.58 -2.88 -4.05
C SER A 181 6.47 -3.87 -5.22
N ASN A 182 7.60 -4.40 -5.72
CA ASN A 182 7.63 -5.27 -6.90
C ASN A 182 6.61 -6.43 -6.89
N GLY A 183 6.36 -7.04 -5.73
CA GLY A 183 5.38 -8.11 -5.57
C GLY A 183 3.95 -7.65 -5.31
N SER A 184 3.64 -6.34 -5.43
CA SER A 184 2.33 -5.77 -5.13
C SER A 184 1.43 -5.71 -6.36
N GLY A 185 0.27 -6.35 -6.28
CA GLY A 185 -0.81 -6.17 -7.24
C GLY A 185 -1.71 -5.00 -6.86
N ASP A 186 -1.41 -3.80 -7.37
CA ASP A 186 -2.16 -2.58 -7.04
C ASP A 186 -3.17 -2.25 -8.16
N TYR A 187 -4.43 -2.64 -7.97
CA TYR A 187 -5.48 -2.56 -8.99
C TYR A 187 -6.53 -1.51 -8.65
N VAL A 188 -7.00 -0.81 -9.68
CA VAL A 188 -8.10 0.15 -9.57
C VAL A 188 -9.16 -0.14 -10.62
N ILE A 189 -10.41 -0.20 -10.18
CA ILE A 189 -11.58 -0.16 -11.07
C ILE A 189 -12.34 1.13 -10.78
N ALA A 190 -12.56 1.95 -11.80
CA ALA A 190 -13.39 3.15 -11.69
C ALA A 190 -14.63 3.01 -12.58
N PHE A 191 -15.80 3.34 -12.05
CA PHE A 191 -17.04 3.34 -12.82
C PHE A 191 -17.92 4.55 -12.49
N SER A 192 -18.78 4.91 -13.45
CA SER A 192 -19.81 5.92 -13.26
C SER A 192 -21.19 5.28 -13.20
N THR A 193 -22.04 5.77 -12.30
CA THR A 193 -23.44 5.37 -12.17
C THR A 193 -24.40 6.23 -12.99
N ALA A 194 -23.89 7.32 -13.58
CA ALA A 194 -24.65 8.29 -14.36
C ALA A 194 -25.37 7.62 -15.53
N GLU A 195 -26.66 7.93 -15.72
CA GLU A 195 -27.46 7.29 -16.76
C GLU A 195 -26.92 7.53 -18.17
N GLY A 196 -26.42 8.74 -18.43
CA GLY A 196 -25.90 9.18 -19.74
C GLY A 196 -24.63 8.46 -20.21
N VAL A 197 -24.04 7.58 -19.39
CA VAL A 197 -22.85 6.79 -19.76
C VAL A 197 -23.07 5.27 -19.61
N ARG A 198 -24.28 4.83 -19.26
CA ARG A 198 -24.60 3.40 -19.15
C ARG A 198 -24.62 2.74 -20.52
N ARG A 199 -24.02 1.56 -20.61
CA ARG A 199 -24.03 0.74 -21.82
C ARG A 199 -25.25 -0.16 -21.82
N ARG A 200 -26.12 -0.04 -22.83
CA ARG A 200 -27.29 -0.91 -23.03
C ARG A 200 -27.07 -1.87 -24.21
N PRO A 201 -27.60 -3.11 -24.16
CA PRO A 201 -27.64 -4.01 -25.31
C PRO A 201 -28.47 -3.43 -26.46
N GLY A 202 -28.11 -3.73 -27.71
CA GLY A 202 -28.87 -3.32 -28.90
C GLY A 202 -28.57 -1.91 -29.43
N GLU A 203 -27.57 -1.22 -28.87
CA GLU A 203 -27.12 0.09 -29.35
C GLU A 203 -25.88 -0.05 -30.27
N ASP A 204 -26.07 0.14 -31.57
CA ASP A 204 -24.97 0.12 -32.56
C ASP A 204 -24.09 1.37 -32.48
N VAL A 205 -24.69 2.54 -32.26
CA VAL A 205 -24.02 3.83 -32.09
C VAL A 205 -24.63 4.55 -30.89
N ARG A 206 -23.80 5.24 -30.10
CA ARG A 206 -24.26 5.96 -28.90
C ARG A 206 -23.55 7.29 -28.69
N SER A 207 -24.27 8.25 -28.14
CA SER A 207 -23.70 9.48 -27.58
C SER A 207 -23.43 9.26 -26.10
N VAL A 208 -22.28 9.74 -25.62
CA VAL A 208 -21.86 9.62 -24.21
C VAL A 208 -21.70 11.02 -23.64
N SER A 209 -22.39 11.31 -22.53
CA SER A 209 -22.16 12.54 -21.77
C SER A 209 -20.80 12.45 -21.08
N ASP A 210 -19.98 13.48 -21.19
CA ASP A 210 -18.67 13.50 -20.55
C ASP A 210 -18.38 14.87 -19.93
N LEU A 211 -17.77 14.87 -18.75
CA LEU A 211 -17.29 16.11 -18.15
C LEU A 211 -16.10 16.66 -18.94
N SER A 212 -16.12 17.98 -19.13
CA SER A 212 -14.99 18.69 -19.74
C SER A 212 -13.75 18.59 -18.85
N ASN A 213 -12.57 18.76 -19.45
CA ASN A 213 -11.31 18.64 -18.72
C ASN A 213 -11.20 19.63 -17.54
N GLU A 214 -11.78 20.81 -17.67
CA GLU A 214 -11.76 21.89 -16.69
C GLU A 214 -12.50 21.51 -15.40
N ARG A 215 -13.52 20.63 -15.50
CA ARG A 215 -14.30 20.17 -14.35
C ARG A 215 -13.70 18.95 -13.66
N MET A 216 -12.71 18.29 -14.27
CA MET A 216 -12.18 17.02 -13.75
C MET A 216 -11.30 17.17 -12.50
N SER A 217 -10.66 18.32 -12.29
CA SER A 217 -9.72 18.51 -11.17
C SER A 217 -10.38 18.28 -9.82
N ALA A 218 -11.64 18.69 -9.65
CA ALA A 218 -12.39 18.47 -8.41
C ALA A 218 -12.65 16.97 -8.15
N ILE A 219 -13.06 16.23 -9.18
CA ILE A 219 -13.24 14.77 -9.11
C ILE A 219 -11.91 14.07 -8.79
N PHE A 220 -10.80 14.53 -9.39
CA PHE A 220 -9.48 13.99 -9.14
C PHE A 220 -9.02 14.17 -7.70
N GLN A 221 -9.20 15.35 -7.14
CA GLN A 221 -8.89 15.61 -5.73
C GLN A 221 -9.78 14.76 -4.81
N ALA A 222 -11.08 14.74 -5.07
CA ALA A 222 -12.04 13.93 -4.32
C ALA A 222 -11.68 12.43 -4.31
N THR A 223 -11.30 11.89 -5.46
CA THR A 223 -10.86 10.50 -5.60
C THR A 223 -9.61 10.22 -4.77
N LEU A 224 -8.63 11.11 -4.84
CA LEU A 224 -7.37 10.96 -4.13
C LEU A 224 -7.57 10.98 -2.61
N GLU A 225 -8.32 11.97 -2.11
CA GLU A 225 -8.62 12.10 -0.68
C GLU A 225 -9.49 10.96 -0.14
N ALA A 226 -10.53 10.57 -0.88
CA ALA A 226 -11.36 9.43 -0.50
C ALA A 226 -10.54 8.12 -0.48
N THR A 227 -9.58 7.97 -1.39
CA THR A 227 -8.70 6.79 -1.38
C THR A 227 -7.78 6.76 -0.17
N GLU A 228 -7.13 7.89 0.14
CA GLU A 228 -6.24 8.03 1.30
C GLU A 228 -7.00 7.69 2.59
N GLU A 229 -8.19 8.26 2.77
CA GLU A 229 -9.01 8.00 3.96
C GLU A 229 -9.56 6.57 4.01
N ALA A 230 -9.99 5.99 2.87
CA ALA A 230 -10.49 4.61 2.84
C ALA A 230 -9.42 3.61 3.30
N VAL A 231 -8.14 3.84 2.96
CA VAL A 231 -7.02 3.04 3.47
C VAL A 231 -6.84 3.22 4.97
N TYR A 232 -6.98 4.44 5.50
CA TYR A 232 -6.93 4.64 6.95
C TYR A 232 -8.07 3.94 7.67
N ASN A 233 -9.29 4.05 7.15
CA ASN A 233 -10.47 3.41 7.71
C ASN A 233 -10.33 1.88 7.72
N SER A 234 -9.74 1.29 6.68
CA SER A 234 -9.50 -0.16 6.63
C SER A 234 -8.63 -0.65 7.77
N MET A 235 -7.66 0.17 8.22
CA MET A 235 -6.75 -0.16 9.32
C MET A 235 -7.33 0.20 10.68
N PHE A 236 -7.95 1.38 10.82
CA PHE A 236 -8.54 1.83 12.07
C PHE A 236 -9.72 0.97 12.53
N LYS A 237 -10.45 0.36 11.59
CA LYS A 237 -11.56 -0.56 11.89
C LYS A 237 -11.12 -2.02 12.01
N ALA A 238 -9.88 -2.34 11.66
CA ALA A 238 -9.39 -3.70 11.72
C ALA A 238 -9.08 -4.14 13.16
N VAL A 239 -9.42 -5.38 13.48
CA VAL A 239 -9.14 -6.00 14.78
C VAL A 239 -8.04 -7.04 14.65
N ALA A 240 -7.30 -7.31 15.73
CA ALA A 240 -6.27 -8.34 15.70
C ALA A 240 -6.85 -9.70 15.28
N VAL A 241 -6.15 -10.40 14.38
CA VAL A 241 -6.56 -11.74 13.92
C VAL A 241 -5.43 -12.72 14.15
N SER A 242 -5.73 -13.80 14.86
CA SER A 242 -4.80 -14.91 15.11
C SER A 242 -5.12 -16.09 14.22
N SER A 243 -4.06 -16.79 13.79
CA SER A 243 -4.15 -18.01 13.02
C SER A 243 -3.01 -18.95 13.44
N ARG A 244 -2.97 -20.16 12.85
CA ARG A 244 -1.85 -21.09 13.06
C ARG A 244 -0.47 -20.55 12.61
N TRP A 245 -0.43 -19.45 11.85
CA TRP A 245 0.81 -18.79 11.41
C TRP A 245 1.17 -17.56 12.25
N GLY A 246 0.48 -17.36 13.38
CA GLY A 246 0.68 -16.22 14.28
C GLY A 246 -0.44 -15.20 14.20
N THR A 247 -0.21 -14.07 14.88
CA THR A 247 -1.16 -12.96 15.02
C THR A 247 -0.76 -11.77 14.17
N ARG A 248 -1.73 -11.16 13.51
CA ARG A 248 -1.61 -9.83 12.92
C ARG A 248 -2.32 -8.83 13.84
N GLU A 249 -1.52 -8.03 14.52
CA GLU A 249 -1.99 -7.01 15.46
C GLU A 249 -2.70 -5.87 14.76
N ALA A 250 -3.73 -5.32 15.41
CA ALA A 250 -4.35 -4.08 14.99
C ALA A 250 -3.37 -2.90 15.11
N LEU A 251 -3.66 -1.80 14.41
CA LEU A 251 -2.95 -0.54 14.59
C LEU A 251 -3.21 -0.03 16.02
N PRO A 252 -2.18 0.29 16.83
CA PRO A 252 -2.36 0.75 18.21
C PRO A 252 -2.92 2.18 18.24
N ILE A 253 -4.24 2.31 18.33
CA ILE A 253 -4.98 3.58 18.17
C ILE A 253 -4.44 4.69 19.08
N GLU A 254 -4.28 4.43 20.39
CA GLU A 254 -3.82 5.45 21.34
C GLU A 254 -2.42 5.96 21.01
N ALA A 255 -1.48 5.04 20.71
CA ALA A 255 -0.13 5.42 20.31
C ALA A 255 -0.12 6.16 18.96
N THR A 256 -1.01 5.80 18.03
CA THR A 256 -1.19 6.54 16.78
C THR A 256 -1.69 7.96 17.06
N VAL A 257 -2.71 8.12 17.90
CA VAL A 257 -3.25 9.44 18.31
C VAL A 257 -2.16 10.31 18.94
N ASP A 258 -1.33 9.75 19.82
CA ASP A 258 -0.21 10.46 20.43
C ASP A 258 0.78 10.97 19.38
N VAL A 259 1.12 10.13 18.38
CA VAL A 259 1.96 10.56 17.26
C VAL A 259 1.28 11.70 16.49
N LEU A 260 -0.01 11.57 16.15
CA LEU A 260 -0.73 12.61 15.42
C LEU A 260 -0.76 13.96 16.17
N ARG A 261 -0.92 13.93 17.50
CA ARG A 261 -0.83 15.13 18.35
C ARG A 261 0.56 15.74 18.35
N ARG A 262 1.61 14.93 18.52
CA ARG A 262 3.01 15.40 18.48
C ARG A 262 3.37 16.10 17.17
N TYR A 263 2.80 15.65 16.07
CA TYR A 263 3.01 16.22 14.74
C TYR A 263 1.96 17.28 14.34
N GLY A 264 1.04 17.65 15.24
CA GLY A 264 0.07 18.71 15.01
C GLY A 264 -1.02 18.39 13.97
N VAL A 265 -1.23 17.11 13.64
CA VAL A 265 -2.29 16.67 12.72
C VAL A 265 -3.66 16.80 13.39
N ILE A 266 -3.74 16.50 14.69
CA ILE A 266 -4.94 16.63 15.52
C ILE A 266 -4.60 17.40 16.81
N ARG A 267 -5.62 18.02 17.40
CA ARG A 267 -5.51 18.78 18.65
C ARG A 267 -5.71 17.90 19.88
#